data_AF-A0A6C8G9D9-F1
#
_entry.id   AF-A0A6C8G9D9-F1
#
_cell.length_a   1.000
_cell.length_b   1.000
_cell.length_c   1.000
_cell.angle_alpha   90.00
_cell.angle_beta   90.00
_cell.angle_gamma   90.00
#
_symmetry.space_group_name_H-M   'P 1'
#
loop_
_entity.id
_entity.type
_entity.pdbx_description
1 polymer ?
#
loop_
_entity_poly.entity_id
_entity_poly.type
_entity_poly.pdbx_seq_one_letter_code
_entity_poly.pdbx_strand_id
1 'polypeptide(L)'
;MAGSGSTPAFEWRQAGADEYERKKGDKHLRTLFIHGARAVVRVATNNNDGHMNQWVNQLKERRGFNKTTVAVANKNARIIWSMLRNETGYQVV
;
A
#
# COMPACT_ATOMS: atom_id res chain seq x y z
N MET A 1 -22.35 18.53 -44.98
CA MET A 1 -22.39 18.04 -43.58
C MET A 1 -20.95 17.89 -43.13
N ALA A 2 -20.45 18.84 -42.33
CA ALA A 2 -19.04 18.92 -41.94
C ALA A 2 -18.73 17.90 -40.84
N GLY A 3 -17.74 17.03 -41.06
CA GLY A 3 -17.20 16.14 -40.05
C GLY A 3 -16.49 16.95 -38.97
N SER A 4 -17.08 16.97 -37.78
CA SER A 4 -16.46 17.49 -36.55
C SER A 4 -15.34 16.54 -36.13
N GLY A 5 -14.14 16.75 -36.68
CA GLY A 5 -12.92 16.07 -36.26
C GLY A 5 -12.49 16.55 -34.88
N SER A 6 -12.87 15.80 -33.85
CA SER A 6 -12.28 15.91 -32.51
C SER A 6 -10.77 15.73 -32.63
N THR A 7 -10.02 16.76 -32.29
CA THR A 7 -8.56 16.80 -32.43
C THR A 7 -7.90 15.68 -31.59
N PRO A 8 -7.07 14.79 -32.18
CA PRO A 8 -6.47 13.65 -31.47
C PRO A 8 -5.53 14.05 -30.32
N ALA A 9 -4.96 15.26 -30.37
CA ALA A 9 -3.89 15.69 -29.48
C ALA A 9 -4.27 15.77 -27.99
N PHE A 10 -5.55 15.96 -27.65
CA PHE A 10 -6.01 15.97 -26.26
C PHE A 10 -6.11 14.55 -25.68
N GLU A 11 -6.53 13.58 -26.49
CA GLU A 11 -6.70 12.18 -26.11
C GLU A 11 -5.35 11.52 -25.78
N TRP A 12 -4.30 11.75 -26.57
CA TRP A 12 -2.95 11.23 -26.30
C TRP A 12 -2.34 11.79 -25.01
N ARG A 13 -2.61 13.07 -24.69
CA ARG A 13 -2.15 13.70 -23.45
C ARG A 13 -2.90 13.13 -22.24
N GLN A 14 -4.20 12.88 -22.37
CA GLN A 14 -5.02 12.33 -21.30
C GLN A 14 -4.69 10.85 -21.06
N ALA A 15 -4.58 10.03 -22.11
CA ALA A 15 -4.22 8.61 -21.99
C ALA A 15 -2.86 8.40 -21.30
N GLY A 16 -1.87 9.26 -21.61
CA GLY A 16 -0.58 9.22 -20.94
C GLY A 16 -0.65 9.61 -19.45
N ALA A 17 -1.52 10.55 -19.09
CA ALA A 17 -1.75 10.95 -17.71
C ALA A 17 -2.46 9.85 -16.91
N ASP A 18 -3.48 9.21 -17.49
CA ASP A 18 -4.23 8.14 -16.85
C ASP A 18 -3.35 6.89 -16.65
N GLU A 19 -2.51 6.57 -17.63
CA GLU A 19 -1.54 5.48 -17.50
C GLU A 19 -0.48 5.78 -16.42
N TYR A 20 -0.02 7.03 -16.33
CA TYR A 20 0.93 7.46 -15.30
C TYR A 20 0.33 7.36 -13.89
N GLU A 21 -0.90 7.84 -13.70
CA GLU A 21 -1.62 7.74 -12.42
C GLU A 21 -1.87 6.27 -12.03
N ARG A 22 -2.27 5.43 -12.99
CA ARG A 22 -2.42 3.98 -12.77
C ARG A 22 -1.10 3.31 -12.36
N LYS A 23 0.03 3.69 -12.98
CA LYS A 23 1.36 3.14 -12.65
C LYS A 23 1.84 3.56 -11.25
N LYS A 24 1.45 4.73 -10.75
CA LYS A 24 1.85 5.26 -9.44
C LYS A 24 1.06 4.69 -8.26
N GLY A 25 -0.14 4.18 -8.55
CA GLY A 25 -1.05 3.60 -7.57
C GLY A 25 -1.73 4.64 -6.68
N ASP A 26 -2.83 4.24 -6.06
CA ASP A 26 -3.73 5.13 -5.33
C ASP A 26 -3.08 5.76 -4.07
N LYS A 27 -3.12 7.10 -3.99
CA LYS A 27 -2.55 7.88 -2.88
C LYS A 27 -3.36 7.73 -1.59
N HIS A 28 -4.68 7.62 -1.68
CA HIS A 28 -5.57 7.44 -0.54
C HIS A 28 -5.35 6.07 0.10
N LEU A 29 -5.29 4.99 -0.69
CA LEU A 29 -4.95 3.65 -0.21
C LEU A 29 -3.60 3.64 0.49
N ARG A 30 -2.57 4.21 -0.12
CA ARG A 30 -1.24 4.33 0.51
C ARG A 30 -1.32 5.03 1.88
N THR A 31 -2.14 6.06 1.99
CA THR A 31 -2.36 6.79 3.24
C THR A 31 -3.02 5.90 4.30
N LEU A 32 -4.07 5.16 3.93
CA LEU A 32 -4.76 4.23 4.83
C LEU A 32 -3.83 3.12 5.32
N PHE A 33 -3.03 2.54 4.43
CA PHE A 33 -2.03 1.51 4.78
C PHE A 33 -1.04 2.00 5.83
N ILE A 34 -0.54 3.23 5.67
CA ILE A 34 0.39 3.82 6.64
C ILE A 34 -0.29 4.07 7.98
N HIS A 35 -1.55 4.56 8.01
CA HIS A 35 -2.27 4.78 9.26
C HIS A 35 -2.55 3.47 10.01
N GLY A 36 -3.02 2.44 9.31
CA GLY A 36 -3.21 1.10 9.89
C GLY A 36 -1.89 0.53 10.43
N ALA A 37 -0.80 0.67 9.68
CA ALA A 37 0.52 0.23 10.14
C ALA A 37 1.00 0.99 11.38
N ARG A 38 0.72 2.30 11.52
CA ARG A 38 1.06 3.04 12.75
C ARG A 38 0.35 2.47 13.97
N ALA A 39 -0.94 2.10 13.83
CA ALA A 39 -1.68 1.46 14.91
C ALA A 39 -1.03 0.13 15.32
N VAL A 40 -0.66 -0.72 14.35
CA VAL A 40 0.05 -1.99 14.60
C VAL A 40 1.36 -1.77 15.35
N VAL A 41 2.22 -0.84 14.89
CA VAL A 41 3.51 -0.57 15.55
C VAL A 41 3.34 -0.04 16.97
N ARG A 42 2.32 0.79 17.20
CA ARG A 42 1.98 1.30 18.54
C ARG A 42 1.54 0.17 19.47
N VAL A 43 0.68 -0.74 19.02
CA VAL A 43 0.22 -1.88 19.81
C VAL A 43 1.37 -2.84 20.12
N ALA A 44 2.18 -3.19 19.11
CA ALA A 44 3.35 -4.06 19.28
C ALA A 44 4.39 -3.49 20.27
N THR A 45 4.49 -2.17 20.41
CA THR A 45 5.45 -1.58 21.38
C THR A 45 5.18 -2.04 22.82
N ASN A 46 3.92 -2.32 23.16
CA ASN A 46 3.50 -2.74 24.50
C ASN A 46 3.12 -4.23 24.56
N ASN A 47 3.40 -4.99 23.50
CA ASN A 47 3.00 -6.39 23.39
C ASN A 47 4.11 -7.16 22.64
N ASN A 48 4.62 -8.25 23.22
CA ASN A 48 5.64 -9.07 22.56
C ASN A 48 5.14 -10.49 22.23
N ASP A 49 3.83 -10.66 22.26
CA ASP A 49 3.15 -11.91 21.99
C ASP A 49 3.04 -12.11 20.47
N GLY A 50 3.42 -13.30 20.02
CA GLY A 50 3.38 -13.66 18.62
C GLY A 50 4.55 -13.12 17.78
N HIS A 51 4.80 -13.83 16.69
CA HIS A 51 5.96 -13.59 15.83
C HIS A 51 5.93 -12.21 15.14
N MET A 52 4.73 -11.69 14.81
CA MET A 52 4.60 -10.38 14.17
C MET A 52 5.02 -9.24 15.10
N ASN A 53 4.59 -9.25 16.36
CA ASN A 53 4.93 -8.19 17.32
C ASN A 53 6.43 -8.18 17.63
N GLN A 54 7.03 -9.37 17.80
CA GLN A 54 8.48 -9.53 17.98
C GLN A 54 9.26 -8.96 16.78
N TRP A 55 8.85 -9.30 15.55
CA TRP A 55 9.49 -8.76 14.35
C TRP A 55 9.36 -7.23 14.25
N VAL A 56 8.19 -6.67 14.58
CA VAL A 56 7.96 -5.22 14.61
C VAL A 56 8.86 -4.54 15.63
N ASN A 57 8.95 -5.08 16.85
CA ASN A 57 9.76 -4.52 17.93
C ASN A 57 11.25 -4.53 17.59
N GLN A 58 11.77 -5.67 17.10
CA GLN A 58 13.16 -5.78 16.65
C GLN A 58 13.47 -4.82 15.48
N LEU A 59 12.55 -4.67 14.53
CA LEU A 59 12.76 -3.76 13.41
C LEU A 59 12.74 -2.30 13.87
N LYS A 60 11.81 -1.94 14.77
CA LYS A 60 11.72 -0.61 15.39
C LYS A 60 12.99 -0.26 16.15
N GLU A 61 13.55 -1.19 16.90
CA GLU A 61 14.82 -1.01 17.60
C GLU A 61 15.97 -0.73 16.63
N ARG A 62 16.09 -1.52 15.56
CA ARG A 62 17.19 -1.36 14.59
C ARG A 62 17.06 -0.16 13.64
N ARG A 63 15.84 0.26 13.29
CA ARG A 63 15.58 1.20 12.18
C ARG A 63 14.71 2.40 12.54
N GLY A 64 14.10 2.42 13.72
CA GLY A 64 13.22 3.50 14.18
C GLY A 64 11.76 3.37 13.71
N PHE A 65 10.88 4.10 14.38
CA PHE A 65 9.42 3.99 14.25
C PHE A 65 8.91 4.16 12.82
N ASN A 66 9.28 5.24 12.13
CA ASN A 66 8.76 5.55 10.80
C ASN A 66 9.14 4.51 9.74
N LYS A 67 10.38 3.99 9.78
CA LYS A 67 10.83 2.94 8.86
C LYS A 67 10.08 1.63 9.11
N THR A 68 9.87 1.29 10.38
CA THR A 68 9.07 0.12 10.76
C THR A 68 7.62 0.25 10.32
N THR A 69 6.99 1.42 10.46
CA THR A 69 5.63 1.67 9.97
C THR A 69 5.52 1.40 8.46
N VAL A 70 6.46 1.90 7.66
CA VAL A 70 6.47 1.66 6.21
C VAL A 70 6.66 0.17 5.89
N ALA A 71 7.54 -0.51 6.64
CA ALA A 71 7.76 -1.94 6.45
C ALA A 71 6.52 -2.78 6.79
N VAL A 72 5.81 -2.46 7.87
CA VAL A 72 4.54 -3.10 8.25
C VAL A 72 3.47 -2.86 7.18
N ALA A 73 3.35 -1.63 6.68
CA ALA A 73 2.42 -1.31 5.59
C ALA A 73 2.72 -2.14 4.32
N ASN A 74 3.99 -2.27 3.95
CA ASN A 74 4.41 -3.10 2.83
C ASN A 74 4.09 -4.59 3.06
N LYS A 75 4.40 -5.13 4.25
CA LYS A 75 4.07 -6.52 4.60
C LYS A 75 2.57 -6.78 4.47
N ASN A 76 1.73 -5.90 5.02
CA ASN A 76 0.27 -6.00 4.92
C ASN A 76 -0.21 -5.93 3.46
N ALA A 77 0.35 -5.02 2.66
CA ALA A 77 0.01 -4.90 1.24
C ALA A 77 0.34 -6.19 0.45
N ARG A 78 1.46 -6.86 0.77
CA ARG A 78 1.81 -8.14 0.14
C ARG A 78 0.89 -9.28 0.55
N ILE A 79 0.46 -9.32 1.81
CA ILE A 79 -0.53 -10.30 2.29
C ILE A 79 -1.86 -10.07 1.54
N ILE A 80 -2.34 -8.82 1.48
CA ILE A 80 -3.57 -8.46 0.75
C ILE A 80 -3.46 -8.80 -0.73
N TRP A 81 -2.34 -8.47 -1.37
CA TRP A 81 -2.13 -8.83 -2.77
C TRP A 81 -2.17 -10.34 -2.99
N SER A 82 -1.53 -11.13 -2.12
CA SER A 82 -1.57 -12.59 -2.20
C SER A 82 -3.00 -13.13 -2.04
N MET A 83 -3.77 -12.60 -1.09
CA MET A 83 -5.16 -12.96 -0.88
C MET A 83 -6.01 -12.66 -2.10
N LEU A 84 -5.93 -11.43 -2.62
CA LEU A 84 -6.70 -11.01 -3.79
C LEU A 84 -6.30 -11.77 -5.06
N ARG A 85 -5.00 -12.04 -5.24
CA ARG A 85 -4.48 -12.75 -6.42
C ARG A 85 -4.90 -14.21 -6.45
N ASN A 86 -5.02 -14.84 -5.29
CA ASN A 86 -5.35 -16.26 -5.17
C ASN A 86 -6.80 -16.50 -4.75
N GLU A 87 -7.61 -15.44 -4.63
CA GLU A 87 -9.00 -15.49 -4.16
C GLU A 87 -9.15 -16.20 -2.81
N THR A 88 -8.16 -16.05 -1.92
CA THR A 88 -8.15 -16.68 -0.60
C THR A 88 -8.52 -15.70 0.51
N GLY A 89 -9.13 -16.23 1.58
CA GLY A 89 -9.38 -15.47 2.80
C GLY A 89 -8.13 -15.30 3.67
N TYR A 90 -8.18 -14.32 4.57
CA TYR A 90 -7.09 -14.05 5.52
C TYR A 90 -6.79 -15.26 6.41
N GLN A 91 -5.52 -15.61 6.51
CA GLN A 91 -4.99 -16.64 7.40
C GLN A 91 -4.02 -15.98 8.39
N VAL A 92 -4.14 -16.33 9.67
CA VAL A 92 -3.18 -15.90 10.68
C VAL A 92 -1.81 -16.52 10.38
N VAL A 93 -0.78 -15.68 10.37
CA VAL A 93 0.62 -16.03 10.10
C VAL A 93 1.48 -15.89 11.35
#